data_AF-A0A415ZRT0-F1
#
_entry.id   AF-A0A415ZRT0-F1
#
_cell.length_a   1.000
_cell.length_b   1.000
_cell.length_c   1.000
_cell.angle_alpha   90.00
_cell.angle_beta   90.00
_cell.angle_gamma   90.00
#
_symmetry.space_group_name_H-M   'P 1'
#
loop_
_entity.id
_entity.type
_entity.pdbx_description
1 polymer ?
#
loop_
_entity_poly.entity_id
_entity_poly.type
_entity_poly.pdbx_seq_one_letter_code
_entity_poly.pdbx_strand_id
1 'polypeptide(L)'
;MKRSNLYLILLFALLYVFPLFVWTAYACLGYKSYTRISDQYRIIRIENPDLTAKQVLINTEKTSYFPEREMMAVTGRSYLYYKGYRHYLPDLLVSGDTILIAKPQGTDNKDLTFNIHIPNLKTVILNGQVIWEE
;
A
#
# COMPACT_ATOMS: atom_id res chain seq x y z
N MET A 1 52.24 -13.20 1.66
CA MET A 1 51.65 -12.28 0.67
C MET A 1 51.94 -10.84 1.08
N LYS A 2 52.32 -9.95 0.15
CA LYS A 2 52.53 -8.52 0.46
C LYS A 2 51.22 -7.91 0.97
N ARG A 3 51.28 -7.02 1.98
CA ARG A 3 50.09 -6.34 2.54
C ARG A 3 49.20 -5.70 1.47
N SER A 4 49.81 -5.18 0.40
CA SER A 4 49.11 -4.65 -0.78
C SER A 4 48.21 -5.67 -1.49
N ASN A 5 48.61 -6.94 -1.60
CA ASN A 5 47.75 -7.98 -2.17
C ASN A 5 46.56 -8.33 -1.26
N LEU A 6 46.72 -8.18 0.05
CA LEU A 6 45.63 -8.39 1.00
C LEU A 6 44.56 -7.30 0.84
N TYR A 7 44.97 -6.04 0.75
CA TYR A 7 44.05 -4.92 0.54
C TYR A 7 43.33 -5.02 -0.81
N LEU A 8 44.02 -5.48 -1.86
CA LEU A 8 43.44 -5.65 -3.18
C LEU A 8 42.36 -6.76 -3.18
N ILE A 9 42.62 -7.90 -2.52
CA ILE A 9 41.63 -8.99 -2.38
C ILE A 9 40.43 -8.52 -1.55
N LEU A 10 40.66 -7.77 -0.47
CA LEU A 10 39.59 -7.26 0.39
C LEU A 10 38.72 -6.23 -0.35
N LEU A 11 39.33 -5.40 -1.21
CA LEU A 11 38.61 -4.49 -2.09
C LEU A 11 37.69 -5.25 -3.06
N PHE A 12 38.19 -6.28 -3.74
CA PHE A 12 37.38 -7.10 -4.64
C PHE A 12 36.25 -7.84 -3.92
N ALA A 13 36.52 -8.36 -2.71
CA ALA A 13 35.48 -8.98 -1.88
C ALA A 13 34.37 -7.98 -1.53
N LEU A 14 34.73 -6.76 -1.13
CA LEU A 14 33.77 -5.71 -0.80
C LEU A 14 32.97 -5.27 -2.04
N LEU A 15 33.62 -5.16 -3.20
CA LEU A 15 32.97 -4.79 -4.46
C LEU A 15 31.98 -5.85 -4.96
N TYR A 16 32.15 -7.12 -4.58
CA TYR A 16 31.23 -8.20 -4.93
C TYR A 16 30.06 -8.30 -3.94
N VAL A 17 30.34 -8.07 -2.66
CA VAL A 17 29.35 -8.18 -1.58
C VAL A 17 28.43 -6.95 -1.52
N PHE A 18 28.97 -5.75 -1.77
CA PHE A 18 28.21 -4.50 -1.71
C PHE A 18 27.00 -4.45 -2.68
N PRO A 19 27.11 -4.82 -3.96
CA PRO A 19 25.96 -4.89 -4.87
C PRO A 19 24.86 -5.84 -4.38
N LEU A 20 25.24 -6.93 -3.69
CA LEU A 20 24.31 -7.91 -3.14
C LEU A 20 23.51 -7.31 -1.97
N PHE A 21 24.14 -6.48 -1.14
CA PHE A 21 23.46 -5.69 -0.11
C PHE A 21 22.54 -4.61 -0.70
N VAL A 22 22.98 -3.92 -1.76
CA VAL A 22 22.13 -2.91 -2.43
C VAL A 22 20.90 -3.57 -3.06
N TRP A 23 21.07 -4.71 -3.75
CA TRP A 23 19.97 -5.46 -4.34
C TRP A 23 18.98 -5.99 -3.31
N THR A 24 19.47 -6.57 -2.21
CA THR A 24 18.59 -7.07 -1.12
C THR A 24 17.83 -5.94 -0.43
N ALA A 25 18.47 -4.80 -0.19
CA ALA A 25 17.78 -3.61 0.33
C ALA A 25 16.70 -3.12 -0.63
N TYR A 26 17.00 -3.04 -1.94
CA TYR A 26 16.03 -2.62 -2.96
C TYR A 26 14.85 -3.60 -3.06
N ALA A 27 15.11 -4.91 -3.07
CA ALA A 27 14.07 -5.94 -3.13
C ALA A 27 13.17 -5.94 -1.89
N CYS A 28 13.72 -5.67 -0.69
CA CYS A 28 12.92 -5.57 0.54
C CYS A 28 12.09 -4.28 0.61
N LEU A 29 12.58 -3.18 0.05
CA LEU A 29 11.94 -1.85 0.18
C LEU A 29 11.01 -1.48 -0.98
N GLY A 30 11.08 -2.21 -2.11
CA GLY A 30 10.51 -1.77 -3.39
C GLY A 30 9.02 -2.06 -3.63
N TYR A 31 8.43 -3.07 -3.00
CA TYR A 31 7.09 -3.54 -3.42
C TYR A 31 5.97 -2.84 -2.65
N LYS A 32 5.51 -1.71 -3.18
CA LYS A 32 4.26 -1.09 -2.79
C LYS A 32 3.16 -1.53 -3.74
N SER A 33 2.21 -2.31 -3.23
CA SER A 33 1.03 -2.74 -3.97
C SER A 33 -0.15 -1.81 -3.69
N TYR A 34 -0.91 -1.46 -4.72
CA TYR A 34 -2.09 -0.60 -4.64
C TYR A 34 -3.24 -1.25 -5.39
N THR A 35 -4.46 -1.16 -4.85
CA THR A 35 -5.63 -1.49 -5.67
C THR A 35 -6.23 -0.24 -6.24
N ARG A 36 -6.25 -0.15 -7.57
CA ARG A 36 -6.90 0.94 -8.29
C ARG A 36 -8.40 0.70 -8.33
N ILE A 37 -9.16 1.76 -8.10
CA ILE A 37 -10.62 1.74 -8.07
C ILE A 37 -11.18 2.90 -8.90
N SER A 38 -12.40 2.76 -9.41
CA SER A 38 -13.11 3.82 -10.14
C SER A 38 -13.61 4.91 -9.19
N ASP A 39 -13.60 6.18 -9.62
CA ASP A 39 -14.14 7.30 -8.84
C ASP A 39 -15.69 7.28 -8.75
N GLN A 40 -16.34 6.28 -9.36
CA GLN A 40 -17.79 6.10 -9.37
C GLN A 40 -18.33 5.56 -8.04
N TYR A 41 -17.52 4.82 -7.28
CA TYR A 41 -17.95 4.22 -6.03
C TYR A 41 -17.97 5.27 -4.93
N ARG A 42 -19.16 5.48 -4.35
CA ARG A 42 -19.40 6.50 -3.32
C ARG A 42 -19.49 5.93 -1.92
N ILE A 43 -19.75 4.63 -1.81
CA ILE A 43 -19.98 3.95 -0.53
C ILE A 43 -18.94 2.84 -0.39
N ILE A 44 -18.22 2.85 0.72
CA ILE A 44 -17.30 1.77 1.10
C ILE A 44 -17.85 1.07 2.33
N ARG A 45 -17.93 -0.26 2.26
CA ARG A 45 -18.20 -1.14 3.39
C ARG A 45 -16.95 -1.96 3.68
N ILE A 46 -16.47 -1.91 4.89
CA ILE A 46 -15.30 -2.64 5.35
C ILE A 46 -15.79 -3.69 6.33
N GLU A 47 -15.61 -4.96 5.99
CA GLU A 47 -15.93 -6.11 6.83
C GLU A 47 -14.61 -6.72 7.31
N ASN A 48 -14.04 -6.11 8.35
CA ASN A 48 -12.84 -6.61 8.97
C ASN A 48 -12.91 -6.39 10.49
N PRO A 49 -13.12 -7.47 11.28
CA PRO A 49 -13.24 -7.36 12.73
C PRO A 49 -11.93 -6.96 13.41
N ASP A 50 -10.78 -7.11 12.74
CA ASP A 50 -9.47 -6.78 13.27
C ASP A 50 -9.14 -5.27 13.11
N LEU A 51 -9.93 -4.53 12.32
CA LEU A 51 -9.75 -3.08 12.09
C LEU A 51 -10.60 -2.24 13.05
N THR A 52 -9.98 -1.19 13.58
CA THR A 52 -10.67 -0.13 14.32
C THR A 52 -10.79 1.14 13.48
N ALA A 53 -11.79 1.99 13.74
CA ALA A 53 -11.99 3.26 13.03
C ALA A 53 -10.72 4.15 12.99
N LYS A 54 -9.91 4.15 14.06
CA LYS A 54 -8.65 4.91 14.14
C LYS A 54 -7.57 4.44 13.15
N GLN A 55 -7.64 3.19 12.70
CA GLN A 55 -6.70 2.61 11.75
C GLN A 55 -7.14 2.81 10.30
N VAL A 56 -8.31 3.42 10.07
CA VAL A 56 -8.80 3.76 8.74
C VAL A 56 -8.45 5.21 8.45
N LEU A 57 -7.56 5.43 7.48
CA LEU A 57 -7.17 6.73 7.00
C LEU A 57 -7.90 7.03 5.70
N ILE A 58 -8.71 8.09 5.72
CA ILE A 58 -9.55 8.49 4.59
C ILE A 58 -9.01 9.81 4.06
N ASN A 59 -8.76 9.85 2.75
CA ASN A 59 -8.37 11.06 2.05
C ASN A 59 -9.27 11.25 0.82
N THR A 60 -10.03 12.35 0.79
CA THR A 60 -10.91 12.73 -0.33
C THR A 60 -10.36 13.88 -1.18
N GLU A 61 -9.11 14.31 -0.94
CA GLU A 61 -8.51 15.41 -1.68
C GLU A 61 -8.33 15.06 -3.16
N LYS A 62 -8.80 15.91 -4.07
CA LYS A 62 -8.63 15.71 -5.53
C LYS A 62 -7.15 15.71 -5.96
N THR A 63 -6.25 16.18 -5.11
CA THR A 63 -4.81 16.35 -5.36
C THR A 63 -3.95 15.50 -4.42
N SER A 64 -4.23 14.20 -4.25
CA SER A 64 -3.23 13.35 -3.61
C SER A 64 -2.05 13.09 -4.55
N TYR A 65 -0.84 13.14 -3.98
CA TYR A 65 0.38 12.70 -4.64
C TYR A 65 0.32 11.19 -4.82
N PHE A 66 -0.02 10.72 -6.02
CA PHE A 66 0.05 9.31 -6.35
C PHE A 66 1.53 8.87 -6.33
N PRO A 67 1.91 7.87 -5.53
CA PRO A 67 3.32 7.53 -5.30
C PRO A 67 3.98 6.74 -6.44
N GLU A 68 3.37 6.70 -7.63
CA GLU A 68 3.97 6.09 -8.82
C GLU A 68 4.53 7.19 -9.71
N ARG A 69 5.86 7.22 -9.83
CA ARG A 69 6.59 8.23 -10.62
C ARG A 69 6.55 7.91 -12.12
N GLU A 70 5.83 6.87 -12.54
CA GLU A 70 5.77 6.40 -13.91
C GLU A 70 4.32 6.20 -14.37
N MET A 71 4.01 6.90 -15.44
CA MET A 71 3.05 6.54 -16.48
C MET A 71 1.56 6.86 -16.25
N MET A 72 1.22 7.98 -16.90
CA MET A 72 0.01 8.27 -17.65
C MET A 72 -1.09 9.04 -16.92
N ALA A 73 -1.27 10.28 -17.39
CA ALA A 73 -2.56 10.94 -17.47
C ALA A 73 -3.66 9.92 -17.78
N VAL A 74 -4.80 10.00 -17.08
CA VAL A 74 -6.12 9.37 -17.36
C VAL A 74 -6.78 9.03 -16.02
N THR A 75 -7.80 9.82 -15.68
CA THR A 75 -8.98 9.49 -14.85
C THR A 75 -8.89 8.31 -13.86
N GLY A 76 -9.18 8.60 -12.59
CA GLY A 76 -9.23 7.61 -11.52
C GLY A 76 -8.00 7.67 -10.63
N ARG A 77 -7.93 8.72 -9.80
CA ARG A 77 -6.96 8.79 -8.69
C ARG A 77 -7.41 7.95 -7.50
N SER A 78 -8.53 7.23 -7.58
CA SER A 78 -9.00 6.41 -6.48
C SER A 78 -8.17 5.13 -6.29
N TYR A 79 -7.63 4.95 -5.10
CA TYR A 79 -6.88 3.74 -4.73
C TYR A 79 -7.05 3.39 -3.25
N LEU A 80 -6.80 2.13 -2.94
CA LEU A 80 -6.83 1.65 -1.56
C LEU A 80 -5.82 0.53 -1.33
N TYR A 81 -5.35 0.45 -0.07
CA TYR A 81 -4.36 -0.53 0.35
C TYR A 81 -4.28 -0.61 1.89
N TYR A 82 -3.83 -1.75 2.38
CA TYR A 82 -3.43 -1.93 3.77
C TYR A 82 -1.94 -1.60 3.93
N LYS A 83 -1.60 -0.75 4.89
CA LYS A 83 -0.23 -0.34 5.21
C LYS A 83 0.26 -1.08 6.44
N GLY A 84 1.35 -1.82 6.29
CA GLY A 84 2.15 -2.42 7.36
C GLY A 84 3.64 -2.35 7.02
N TYR A 85 4.39 -3.42 7.25
CA TYR A 85 5.80 -3.55 6.80
C TYR A 85 5.96 -3.38 5.27
N ARG A 86 4.95 -3.85 4.54
CA ARG A 86 4.73 -3.62 3.10
C ARG A 86 3.28 -3.20 2.88
N HIS A 87 2.93 -2.87 1.64
CA HIS A 87 1.53 -2.65 1.29
C HIS A 87 0.88 -3.97 0.90
N TYR A 88 -0.33 -4.20 1.42
CA TYR A 88 -1.13 -5.38 1.12
C TYR A 88 -2.39 -4.98 0.37
N LEU A 89 -2.76 -5.81 -0.60
CA LEU A 89 -3.99 -5.64 -1.35
C LEU A 89 -5.16 -6.15 -0.49
N PRO A 90 -6.27 -5.41 -0.39
CA PRO A 90 -7.50 -5.91 0.18
C PRO A 90 -8.20 -6.87 -0.78
N ASP A 91 -8.95 -7.81 -0.21
CA ASP A 91 -10.00 -8.52 -0.94
C ASP A 91 -11.18 -7.59 -1.22
N LEU A 92 -11.63 -7.55 -2.47
CA LEU A 92 -12.65 -6.62 -2.94
C LEU A 92 -13.82 -7.37 -3.58
N LEU A 93 -15.03 -6.97 -3.19
CA LEU A 93 -16.26 -7.38 -3.84
C LEU A 93 -17.04 -6.12 -4.22
N VAL A 94 -17.37 -5.99 -5.49
CA VAL A 94 -18.15 -4.86 -6.00
C VAL A 94 -19.62 -5.25 -6.05
N SER A 95 -20.49 -4.42 -5.46
CA SER A 95 -21.94 -4.60 -5.51
C SER A 95 -22.61 -3.27 -5.85
N GLY A 96 -22.83 -3.04 -7.15
CA GLY A 96 -23.37 -1.78 -7.66
C GLY A 96 -22.44 -0.61 -7.32
N ASP A 97 -22.97 0.42 -6.66
CA ASP A 97 -22.23 1.63 -6.25
C ASP A 97 -21.45 1.46 -4.94
N THR A 98 -21.51 0.28 -4.32
CA THR A 98 -20.84 -0.04 -3.05
C THR A 98 -19.69 -1.00 -3.26
N ILE A 99 -18.56 -0.71 -2.63
CA ILE A 99 -17.44 -1.65 -2.54
C ILE A 99 -17.43 -2.27 -1.16
N LEU A 100 -17.40 -3.60 -1.11
CA LEU A 100 -17.14 -4.37 0.09
C LEU A 100 -15.66 -4.74 0.12
N ILE A 101 -15.03 -4.42 1.24
CA ILE A 101 -13.60 -4.58 1.50
C ILE A 101 -13.45 -5.57 2.63
N ALA A 102 -12.83 -6.70 2.33
CA ALA A 102 -12.55 -7.75 3.30
C ALA A 102 -11.08 -7.67 3.77
N LYS A 103 -10.58 -8.75 4.34
CA LYS A 103 -9.24 -8.82 4.93
C LYS A 103 -8.13 -8.59 3.89
N PRO A 104 -6.93 -8.17 4.34
CA PRO A 104 -5.76 -8.11 3.46
C PRO A 104 -5.37 -9.49 2.95
N GLN A 105 -5.02 -9.57 1.66
CA GLN A 105 -4.45 -10.78 1.07
C GLN A 105 -3.01 -11.00 1.54
N GLY A 106 -2.67 -12.24 1.90
CA GLY A 106 -1.29 -12.66 2.14
C GLY A 106 -0.67 -12.17 3.45
N THR A 107 -1.49 -11.82 4.45
CA THR A 107 -1.03 -11.53 5.81
C THR A 107 -2.13 -11.74 6.86
N ASP A 108 -1.75 -12.31 8.00
CA ASP A 108 -2.59 -12.39 9.21
C ASP A 108 -2.29 -11.26 10.22
N ASN A 109 -1.42 -10.31 9.84
CA ASN A 109 -1.07 -9.17 10.67
C ASN A 109 -2.30 -8.30 10.95
N LYS A 110 -2.54 -8.02 12.23
CA LYS A 110 -3.66 -7.22 12.72
C LYS A 110 -3.33 -5.73 12.87
N ASP A 111 -2.05 -5.40 12.96
CA ASP A 111 -1.56 -4.02 13.10
C ASP A 111 -1.37 -3.37 11.73
N LEU A 112 -2.45 -3.28 10.97
CA LEU A 112 -2.47 -2.68 9.65
C LEU A 112 -3.32 -1.42 9.65
N THR A 113 -2.84 -0.40 8.94
CA THR A 113 -3.59 0.83 8.71
C THR A 113 -4.22 0.77 7.33
N PHE A 114 -5.53 0.87 7.24
CA PHE A 114 -6.22 0.85 5.95
C PHE A 114 -6.28 2.26 5.37
N ASN A 115 -5.74 2.44 4.17
CA ASN A 115 -5.70 3.74 3.50
C ASN A 115 -6.69 3.73 2.34
N ILE A 116 -7.61 4.68 2.38
CA ILE A 116 -8.62 4.91 1.36
C ILE A 116 -8.35 6.26 0.76
N HIS A 117 -8.20 6.29 -0.56
CA HIS A 117 -8.17 7.52 -1.30
C HIS A 117 -9.23 7.47 -2.39
N ILE A 118 -10.33 8.19 -2.21
CA ILE A 118 -11.42 8.29 -3.19
C ILE A 118 -11.96 9.73 -3.16
N PRO A 119 -11.83 10.51 -4.25
CA PRO A 119 -12.23 11.92 -4.25
C PRO A 119 -13.73 12.20 -4.12
N ASN A 120 -14.60 11.25 -4.50
CA ASN A 120 -16.06 11.41 -4.48
C ASN A 120 -16.72 10.50 -3.44
N LEU A 121 -16.01 10.20 -2.35
CA LEU A 121 -16.50 9.32 -1.29
C LEU A 121 -17.61 10.02 -0.52
N LYS A 122 -18.71 9.33 -0.23
CA LYS A 122 -19.80 9.86 0.59
C LYS A 122 -19.84 9.23 1.98
N THR A 123 -19.60 7.93 2.06
CA THR A 123 -19.77 7.20 3.31
C THR A 123 -18.78 6.05 3.41
N VAL A 124 -18.19 5.88 4.59
CA VAL A 124 -17.41 4.70 4.97
C VAL A 124 -18.06 4.02 6.16
N ILE A 125 -18.40 2.76 5.97
CA ILE A 125 -19.01 1.90 6.98
C ILE A 125 -18.00 0.82 7.34
N LEU A 126 -17.64 0.72 8.62
CA LEU A 126 -16.76 -0.32 9.16
C LEU A 126 -17.57 -1.23 10.08
N ASN A 127 -17.63 -2.52 9.76
CA ASN A 127 -18.33 -3.56 10.54
C ASN A 127 -19.77 -3.16 10.89
N GLY A 128 -20.48 -2.53 9.94
CA GLY A 128 -21.86 -2.06 10.10
C GLY A 128 -22.02 -0.69 10.78
N GLN A 129 -20.93 -0.06 11.23
CA GLN A 129 -20.96 1.28 11.83
C GLN A 129 -20.41 2.33 10.87
N VAL A 130 -21.11 3.47 10.74
CA VAL A 130 -20.61 4.61 9.95
C VAL A 130 -19.45 5.24 10.72
N ILE A 131 -18.26 5.26 10.10
CA ILE A 131 -17.05 5.84 10.70
C ILE A 131 -16.69 7.19 10.07
N TRP A 132 -17.22 7.49 8.88
CA TRP A 132 -16.97 8.72 8.16
C TRP A 132 -18.07 8.97 7.14
N GLU A 133 -18.48 10.23 7.03
CA GLU A 133 -19.50 10.72 6.10
C GLU A 133 -19.17 12.17 5.73
N GLU A 134 -19.41 12.55 4.47
CA GLU A 134 -19.20 13.91 3.92
C GLU A 134 -20.51 14.61 3.55
#